data_AF-A0A366H6L6-F1
#
_entry.id   AF-A0A366H6L6-F1
#
_cell.length_a   1.000
_cell.length_b   1.000
_cell.length_c   1.000
_cell.angle_alpha   90.00
_cell.angle_beta   90.00
_cell.angle_gamma   90.00
#
_symmetry.space_group_name_H-M   'P 1'
#
loop_
_entity.id
_entity.type
_entity.pdbx_description
1 polymer ?
#
loop_
_entity_poly.entity_id
_entity_poly.type
_entity_poly.pdbx_seq_one_letter_code
_entity_poly.pdbx_strand_id
1 'polypeptide(L)'
;MNLPDSKQGEVWRQALRKVFDTEIATMDLPERSNLSPADAEQCRILGRTLIQWLEGHGPLMLQERAFIEETLHEPTEPDIIFVSSTPGLVAARQILNPKPERVFYFPADRFDAFCEAHPDPEFYWHVTYQSDFPELDAEEIERAKKEHPIEPAEKYWLHREATTMGPLFGRGGNHLWKWDGTRQKLLQEGFSSWIS
;
A
#
# COMPACT_ATOMS: atom_id res chain seq x y z
N MET A 1 9.03 16.65 22.63
CA MET A 1 9.12 15.56 21.63
C MET A 1 10.52 14.98 21.79
N ASN A 2 10.65 13.70 22.13
CA ASN A 2 11.97 13.06 22.20
C ASN A 2 12.39 12.72 20.76
N LEU A 3 13.57 13.16 20.36
CA LEU A 3 14.09 12.92 19.02
C LEU A 3 14.33 11.41 18.84
N PRO A 4 14.09 10.87 17.64
CA PRO A 4 14.27 9.45 17.39
C PRO A 4 15.79 9.11 17.30
N ASP A 5 16.23 8.07 18.02
CA ASP A 5 17.63 7.65 18.12
C ASP A 5 18.03 6.80 16.90
N SER A 6 19.10 7.18 16.20
CA SER A 6 19.61 6.45 15.02
C SER A 6 19.89 4.97 15.29
N LYS A 7 20.26 4.61 16.52
CA LYS A 7 20.40 3.20 16.93
C LYS A 7 19.07 2.45 16.95
N GLN A 8 17.99 3.12 17.37
CA GLN A 8 16.66 2.51 17.37
C GLN A 8 16.16 2.29 15.94
N GLY A 9 16.40 3.24 15.03
CA GLY A 9 16.08 3.08 13.61
C GLY A 9 16.81 1.90 12.97
N GLU A 10 18.09 1.70 13.30
CA GLU A 10 18.85 0.56 12.79
C GLU A 10 18.35 -0.78 13.36
N VAL A 11 18.01 -0.84 14.65
CA VAL A 11 17.39 -2.05 15.24
C VAL A 11 16.06 -2.36 14.57
N TRP A 12 15.22 -1.35 14.33
CA TRP A 12 13.93 -1.49 13.64
C TRP A 12 14.12 -2.06 12.23
N ARG A 13 15.05 -1.49 11.46
CA ARG A 13 15.37 -1.94 10.09
C ARG A 13 15.90 -3.36 10.05
N GLN A 14 16.77 -3.73 10.98
CA GLN A 14 17.29 -5.10 11.07
C GLN A 14 16.17 -6.10 11.39
N ALA A 15 15.24 -5.73 12.28
CA ALA A 15 14.06 -6.55 12.57
C ALA A 15 13.16 -6.70 11.34
N LEU A 16 12.88 -5.62 10.61
CA LEU A 16 12.08 -5.64 9.38
C LEU A 16 12.70 -6.58 8.34
N ARG A 17 14.00 -6.41 8.06
CA ARG A 17 14.74 -7.25 7.09
C ARG A 17 14.66 -8.71 7.48
N LYS A 18 14.90 -9.02 8.75
CA LYS A 18 14.84 -10.39 9.27
C LYS A 18 13.47 -11.01 9.03
N VAL A 19 12.38 -10.35 9.47
CA VAL A 19 11.01 -10.86 9.30
C VAL A 19 10.67 -11.03 7.82
N PHE A 20 11.02 -10.04 7.00
CA PHE A 20 10.77 -10.12 5.56
C PHE A 20 11.47 -11.33 4.94
N ASP A 21 12.78 -11.50 5.19
CA ASP A 21 13.57 -12.56 4.58
C ASP A 21 13.18 -13.96 5.07
N THR A 22 12.77 -14.10 6.33
CA THR A 22 12.45 -15.42 6.91
C THR A 22 10.99 -15.84 6.76
N GLU A 23 10.06 -14.90 6.60
CA GLU A 23 8.63 -15.19 6.62
C GLU A 23 7.90 -14.73 5.34
N ILE A 24 8.21 -13.53 4.87
CA ILE A 24 7.41 -12.88 3.81
C ILE A 24 7.94 -13.20 2.42
N ALA A 25 9.26 -13.13 2.22
CA ALA A 25 9.92 -13.47 0.97
C ALA A 25 9.72 -14.95 0.59
N THR A 26 9.56 -15.82 1.60
CA THR A 26 9.33 -17.27 1.45
C THR A 26 7.85 -17.66 1.49
N MET A 27 6.94 -16.70 1.59
CA MET A 27 5.51 -16.95 1.62
C MET A 27 5.05 -17.65 0.35
N ASP A 28 4.18 -18.65 0.50
CA ASP A 28 3.56 -19.33 -0.63
C ASP A 28 2.52 -18.41 -1.29
N LEU A 29 2.98 -17.60 -2.24
CA LEU A 29 2.14 -16.77 -3.08
C LEU A 29 1.91 -17.49 -4.41
N PRO A 30 0.65 -17.55 -4.90
CA PRO A 30 0.35 -18.21 -6.16
C PRO A 30 1.15 -17.59 -7.31
N GLU A 31 1.51 -18.43 -8.28
CA GLU A 31 2.02 -17.94 -9.55
C GLU A 31 0.97 -17.07 -10.24
N ARG A 32 1.42 -16.05 -10.97
CA ARG A 32 0.50 -15.11 -11.63
C ARG A 32 -0.44 -15.81 -12.61
N SER A 33 0.02 -16.88 -13.27
CA SER A 33 -0.81 -17.70 -14.17
C SER A 33 -1.91 -18.48 -13.47
N ASN A 34 -1.81 -18.65 -12.14
CA ASN A 34 -2.74 -19.43 -11.32
C ASN A 34 -3.77 -18.56 -10.58
N LEU A 35 -3.72 -17.23 -10.79
CA LEU A 35 -4.72 -16.32 -10.23
C LEU A 35 -6.09 -16.54 -10.88
N SER A 36 -7.16 -16.30 -10.11
CA SER A 36 -8.51 -16.23 -10.67
C SER A 36 -8.60 -15.06 -11.68
N PRO A 37 -9.59 -15.04 -12.60
CA PRO A 37 -9.75 -13.91 -13.52
C PRO A 37 -9.89 -12.56 -12.83
N ALA A 38 -10.61 -12.51 -11.69
CA ALA A 38 -10.76 -11.29 -10.89
C ALA A 38 -9.43 -10.87 -10.26
N ASP A 39 -8.72 -11.80 -9.62
CA ASP A 39 -7.42 -11.53 -9.00
C ASP A 39 -6.37 -11.13 -10.02
N ALA A 40 -6.41 -11.68 -11.23
CA ALA A 40 -5.49 -11.30 -12.30
C ALA A 40 -5.67 -9.84 -12.72
N GLU A 41 -6.91 -9.33 -12.73
CA GLU A 41 -7.20 -7.92 -13.04
C GLU A 41 -6.86 -7.00 -11.88
N GLN A 42 -7.18 -7.39 -10.64
CA GLN A 42 -6.74 -6.67 -9.45
C GLN A 42 -5.22 -6.59 -9.38
N CYS A 43 -4.50 -7.69 -9.65
CA CYS A 43 -3.04 -7.73 -9.74
C CYS A 43 -2.50 -6.72 -10.76
N ARG A 44 -3.17 -6.54 -11.91
CA ARG A 44 -2.77 -5.51 -12.89
C ARG A 44 -2.98 -4.09 -12.35
N ILE A 45 -4.11 -3.81 -11.71
CA ILE A 45 -4.38 -2.48 -11.14
C ILE A 45 -3.37 -2.17 -10.03
N LEU A 46 -3.22 -3.07 -9.06
CA LEU A 46 -2.32 -2.91 -7.91
C LEU A 46 -0.84 -2.81 -8.34
N GLY A 47 -0.44 -3.60 -9.35
CA GLY A 47 0.90 -3.52 -9.91
C GLY A 47 1.16 -2.18 -10.61
N ARG A 48 0.18 -1.66 -11.36
CA ARG A 48 0.29 -0.35 -12.00
C ARG A 48 0.41 0.77 -10.97
N THR A 49 -0.39 0.73 -9.92
CA THR A 49 -0.41 1.79 -8.90
C THR A 49 0.87 1.76 -8.06
N LEU A 50 1.42 0.57 -7.77
CA LEU A 50 2.75 0.42 -7.18
C LEU A 50 3.85 1.04 -8.05
N ILE A 51 3.88 0.77 -9.36
CA ILE A 51 4.85 1.39 -10.28
C ILE A 51 4.68 2.91 -10.27
N GLN A 52 3.45 3.40 -10.39
CA GLN A 52 3.16 4.84 -10.40
C GLN A 52 3.56 5.51 -9.08
N TRP A 53 3.40 4.81 -7.96
CA TRP A 53 3.87 5.31 -6.67
C TRP A 53 5.40 5.34 -6.63
N LEU A 54 6.09 4.25 -6.98
CA LEU A 54 7.56 4.16 -6.93
C LEU A 54 8.26 5.15 -7.87
N GLU A 55 7.71 5.38 -9.07
CA GLU A 55 8.33 6.20 -10.11
C GLU A 55 7.78 7.63 -10.18
N GLY A 56 6.64 7.89 -9.54
CA GLY A 56 5.93 9.17 -9.61
C GLY A 56 5.73 9.80 -8.24
N HIS A 57 4.69 9.36 -7.52
CA HIS A 57 4.21 10.05 -6.33
C HIS A 57 5.15 9.92 -5.12
N GLY A 58 5.72 8.73 -4.92
CA GLY A 58 6.58 8.38 -3.79
C GLY A 58 7.86 9.22 -3.72
N PRO A 59 8.63 9.39 -4.81
CA PRO A 59 9.80 10.26 -4.81
C PRO A 59 9.50 11.70 -4.38
N LEU A 60 8.38 12.28 -4.84
CA LEU A 60 7.97 13.63 -4.46
C LEU A 60 7.62 13.70 -2.96
N MET A 61 6.90 12.70 -2.46
CA MET A 61 6.58 12.57 -1.03
C MET A 61 7.82 12.45 -0.15
N LEU A 62 8.78 11.62 -0.56
CA LEU A 62 10.04 11.45 0.18
C LEU A 62 10.88 12.75 0.19
N GLN A 63 10.81 13.56 -0.88
CA GLN A 63 11.42 14.89 -0.91
C GLN A 63 10.72 15.86 0.06
N GLU A 64 9.38 15.88 0.08
CA GLU A 64 8.60 16.69 1.03
C GLU A 64 8.95 16.31 2.48
N ARG A 65 9.03 15.00 2.75
CA ARG A 65 9.45 14.47 4.05
C ARG A 65 10.85 14.95 4.43
N ALA A 66 11.82 14.80 3.54
CA ALA A 66 13.21 15.19 3.81
C ALA A 66 13.33 16.69 4.14
N PHE A 67 12.54 17.55 3.48
CA PHE A 67 12.50 18.98 3.77
C PHE A 67 11.93 19.29 5.16
N ILE A 68 10.85 18.60 5.55
CA ILE A 68 10.25 18.73 6.88
C ILE A 68 11.22 18.22 7.95
N GLU A 69 11.89 17.10 7.70
CA GLU A 69 12.88 16.52 8.61
C GLU A 69 14.11 17.40 8.77
N GLU A 70 14.68 17.97 7.71
CA GLU A 70 15.82 18.91 7.81
C GLU A 70 15.50 20.11 8.72
N THR A 71 14.23 20.52 8.73
CA THR A 71 13.76 21.61 9.58
C THR A 71 13.57 21.20 11.05
N LEU A 72 13.41 19.89 11.33
CA LEU A 72 13.00 19.38 12.64
C LEU A 72 14.03 18.42 13.30
N HIS A 73 14.92 17.73 12.56
CA HIS A 73 15.71 16.56 12.97
C HIS A 73 16.93 16.24 12.06
N GLU A 74 17.69 15.18 12.40
CA GLU A 74 18.60 14.50 11.45
C GLU A 74 17.77 13.66 10.46
N PRO A 75 17.92 13.87 9.13
CA PRO A 75 17.13 13.14 8.15
C PRO A 75 17.49 11.66 8.15
N THR A 76 16.49 10.79 8.21
CA THR A 76 16.70 9.37 7.98
C THR A 76 15.97 8.94 6.72
N GLU A 77 16.69 8.34 5.79
CA GLU A 77 16.04 7.65 4.67
C GLU A 77 15.14 6.54 5.24
N PRO A 78 13.82 6.59 4.99
CA PRO A 78 12.90 5.59 5.50
C PRO A 78 12.96 4.31 4.66
N ASP A 79 12.52 3.20 5.24
CA ASP A 79 12.17 1.99 4.49
C ASP A 79 10.74 2.13 3.93
N ILE A 80 10.52 1.68 2.69
CA ILE A 80 9.24 1.77 1.99
C ILE A 80 8.52 0.43 2.12
N ILE A 81 7.32 0.46 2.67
CA ILE A 81 6.50 -0.73 2.92
C ILE A 81 5.25 -0.69 2.04
N PHE A 82 5.18 -1.60 1.08
CA PHE A 82 3.97 -1.81 0.29
C PHE A 82 3.03 -2.81 0.99
N VAL A 83 1.85 -2.37 1.40
CA VAL A 83 0.85 -3.22 2.07
C VAL A 83 -0.28 -3.53 1.11
N SER A 84 -0.58 -4.82 0.91
CA SER A 84 -1.58 -5.23 -0.07
C SER A 84 -2.18 -6.62 0.21
N SER A 85 -3.22 -6.95 -0.56
CA SER A 85 -3.79 -8.29 -0.65
C SER A 85 -2.96 -9.21 -1.56
N THR A 86 -3.27 -10.51 -1.58
CA THR A 86 -2.53 -11.51 -2.38
C THR A 86 -2.26 -11.09 -3.83
N PRO A 87 -3.24 -10.57 -4.62
CA PRO A 87 -2.97 -10.12 -5.99
C PRO A 87 -1.90 -9.01 -6.07
N GLY A 88 -1.88 -8.10 -5.11
CA GLY A 88 -0.88 -7.04 -5.05
C GLY A 88 0.48 -7.54 -4.61
N LEU A 89 0.56 -8.50 -3.67
CA LEU A 89 1.83 -9.13 -3.29
C LEU A 89 2.44 -9.93 -4.46
N VAL A 90 1.61 -10.60 -5.26
CA VAL A 90 2.05 -11.25 -6.50
C VAL A 90 2.62 -10.21 -7.48
N ALA A 91 1.97 -9.05 -7.63
CA ALA A 91 2.49 -7.97 -8.46
C ALA A 91 3.83 -7.42 -7.92
N ALA A 92 3.91 -7.15 -6.61
CA ALA A 92 5.09 -6.63 -5.94
C ALA A 92 6.30 -7.55 -6.09
N ARG A 93 6.11 -8.87 -5.89
CA ARG A 93 7.16 -9.88 -6.10
C ARG A 93 7.74 -9.87 -7.52
N GLN A 94 6.91 -9.55 -8.53
CA GLN A 94 7.37 -9.44 -9.92
C GLN A 94 8.08 -8.11 -10.20
N ILE A 95 7.52 -7.00 -9.71
CA ILE A 95 8.03 -5.64 -9.96
C ILE A 95 9.35 -5.41 -9.22
N LEU A 96 9.46 -5.91 -7.99
CA LEU A 96 10.61 -5.74 -7.12
C LEU A 96 11.60 -6.90 -7.26
N ASN A 97 11.82 -7.42 -8.47
CA ASN A 97 12.81 -8.46 -8.72
C ASN A 97 13.85 -7.99 -9.77
N PRO A 98 15.12 -7.78 -9.40
CA PRO A 98 15.70 -7.97 -8.07
C PRO A 98 15.16 -6.96 -7.04
N LYS A 99 15.09 -7.37 -5.77
CA LYS A 99 14.54 -6.56 -4.68
C LYS A 99 15.41 -5.34 -4.41
N PRO A 100 14.86 -4.11 -4.46
CA PRO A 100 15.55 -2.94 -3.94
C PRO A 100 15.85 -3.10 -2.45
N GLU A 101 16.93 -2.48 -1.97
CA GLU A 101 17.39 -2.68 -0.59
C GLU A 101 16.32 -2.27 0.46
N ARG A 102 15.68 -1.12 0.23
CA ARG A 102 14.78 -0.45 1.19
C ARG A 102 13.29 -0.52 0.82
N VAL A 103 12.92 -1.38 -0.14
CA VAL A 103 11.52 -1.58 -0.53
C VAL A 103 11.09 -2.99 -0.13
N PHE A 104 9.99 -3.08 0.60
CA PHE A 104 9.42 -4.30 1.13
C PHE A 104 7.93 -4.37 0.81
N TYR A 105 7.36 -5.57 0.84
CA TYR A 105 5.92 -5.77 0.68
C TYR A 105 5.40 -6.72 1.75
N PHE A 106 4.17 -6.49 2.24
CA PHE A 106 3.57 -7.27 3.32
C PHE A 106 2.06 -7.43 3.14
N PRO A 107 1.47 -8.57 3.55
CA PRO A 107 0.05 -8.60 3.92
C PRO A 107 -0.21 -7.66 5.10
N ALA A 108 -1.41 -7.05 5.14
CA ALA A 108 -1.76 -6.08 6.19
C ALA A 108 -1.64 -6.66 7.61
N ASP A 109 -2.20 -7.84 7.86
CA ASP A 109 -2.17 -8.50 9.17
C ASP A 109 -0.73 -8.79 9.66
N ARG A 110 0.18 -9.12 8.74
CA ARG A 110 1.59 -9.37 9.07
C ARG A 110 2.34 -8.09 9.37
N PHE A 111 2.05 -7.01 8.64
CA PHE A 111 2.69 -5.72 8.91
C PHE A 111 2.17 -5.10 10.20
N ASP A 112 0.87 -5.20 10.48
CA ASP A 112 0.27 -4.74 11.74
C ASP A 112 0.93 -5.46 12.94
N ALA A 113 1.05 -6.79 12.89
CA ALA A 113 1.74 -7.56 13.92
C ALA A 113 3.21 -7.18 14.08
N PHE A 114 3.90 -6.84 12.98
CA PHE A 114 5.27 -6.34 13.03
C PHE A 114 5.35 -4.99 13.76
N CYS A 115 4.45 -4.06 13.44
CA CYS A 115 4.37 -2.74 14.06
C CYS A 115 3.98 -2.79 15.55
N GLU A 116 3.15 -3.75 15.95
CA GLU A 116 2.86 -4.01 17.38
C GLU A 116 4.12 -4.45 18.14
N ALA A 117 4.95 -5.30 17.53
CA ALA A 117 6.18 -5.79 18.13
C ALA A 117 7.35 -4.78 18.05
N HIS A 118 7.37 -3.93 17.02
CA HIS A 118 8.41 -2.94 16.76
C HIS A 118 7.78 -1.57 16.45
N PRO A 119 7.28 -0.87 17.47
CA PRO A 119 6.51 0.36 17.27
C PRO A 119 7.33 1.48 16.62
N ASP A 120 6.71 2.13 15.64
CA ASP A 120 7.17 3.39 15.04
C ASP A 120 5.95 4.32 14.82
N PRO A 121 5.31 4.79 15.91
CA PRO A 121 3.99 5.43 15.86
C PRO A 121 3.96 6.77 15.11
N GLU A 122 5.12 7.41 14.97
CA GLU A 122 5.29 8.68 14.26
C GLU A 122 5.91 8.46 12.87
N PHE A 123 6.04 7.20 12.43
CA PHE A 123 6.57 6.83 11.12
C PHE A 123 7.95 7.44 10.85
N TYR A 124 8.87 7.42 11.82
CA TYR A 124 10.23 7.95 11.65
C TYR A 124 11.05 7.08 10.71
N TRP A 125 10.88 5.77 10.75
CA TRP A 125 11.74 4.81 10.07
C TRP A 125 11.15 4.23 8.81
N HIS A 126 9.85 4.43 8.59
CA HIS A 126 9.17 3.86 7.44
C HIS A 126 8.13 4.79 6.81
N VAL A 127 7.82 4.47 5.55
CA VAL A 127 6.68 5.00 4.81
C VAL A 127 5.85 3.81 4.38
N THR A 128 4.55 3.88 4.64
CA THR A 128 3.62 2.85 4.20
C THR A 128 2.89 3.34 2.96
N TYR A 129 2.92 2.56 1.89
CA TYR A 129 2.01 2.68 0.76
C TYR A 129 1.07 1.47 0.77
N GLN A 130 -0.20 1.71 1.06
CA GLN A 130 -1.24 0.69 1.03
C GLN A 130 -2.02 0.77 -0.27
N SER A 131 -2.18 -0.37 -0.94
CA SER A 131 -3.09 -0.48 -2.09
C SER A 131 -3.77 -1.84 -2.07
N ASP A 132 -5.09 -1.89 -1.95
CA ASP A 132 -5.86 -3.13 -1.87
C ASP A 132 -7.31 -2.96 -2.36
N PHE A 133 -8.07 -4.07 -2.37
CA PHE A 133 -9.48 -4.10 -2.73
C PHE A 133 -10.35 -4.54 -1.55
N PRO A 134 -10.66 -3.65 -0.60
CA PRO A 134 -11.59 -3.97 0.48
C PRO A 134 -13.02 -4.18 -0.03
N GLU A 135 -13.85 -4.80 0.79
CA GLU A 135 -15.29 -4.81 0.57
C GLU A 135 -15.86 -3.40 0.79
N LEU A 136 -16.87 -3.04 0.00
CA LEU A 136 -17.61 -1.79 0.20
C LEU A 136 -18.49 -1.93 1.44
N ASP A 137 -18.57 -0.88 2.25
CA ASP A 137 -19.56 -0.82 3.31
C ASP A 137 -20.98 -0.52 2.79
N ALA A 138 -21.98 -0.58 3.68
CA ALA A 138 -23.38 -0.38 3.28
C ALA A 138 -23.65 1.03 2.72
N GLU A 139 -23.00 2.07 3.24
CA GLU A 139 -23.17 3.45 2.78
C GLU A 139 -22.54 3.63 1.41
N GLU A 140 -21.33 3.11 1.22
CA GLU A 140 -20.61 3.09 -0.05
C GLU A 140 -21.38 2.34 -1.13
N ILE A 141 -21.98 1.19 -0.80
CA ILE A 141 -22.81 0.41 -1.72
C ILE A 141 -24.03 1.22 -2.17
N GLU A 142 -24.76 1.83 -1.24
CA GLU A 142 -25.96 2.60 -1.58
C GLU A 142 -25.62 3.84 -2.41
N ARG A 143 -24.52 4.52 -2.09
CA ARG A 143 -24.02 5.63 -2.90
C ARG A 143 -23.61 5.16 -4.31
N ALA A 144 -22.85 4.07 -4.41
CA ALA A 144 -22.41 3.51 -5.69
C ALA A 144 -23.61 3.14 -6.58
N LYS A 145 -24.63 2.47 -6.03
CA LYS A 145 -25.86 2.13 -6.77
C LYS A 145 -26.62 3.35 -7.29
N LYS A 146 -26.67 4.40 -6.48
CA LYS A 146 -27.39 5.64 -6.83
C LYS A 146 -26.67 6.42 -7.93
N GLU A 147 -25.35 6.55 -7.83
CA GLU A 147 -24.56 7.42 -8.71
C GLU A 147 -24.07 6.71 -9.97
N HIS A 148 -23.81 5.40 -9.88
CA HIS A 148 -23.18 4.61 -10.93
C HIS A 148 -23.87 3.26 -11.15
N PRO A 149 -25.16 3.22 -11.52
CA PRO A 149 -25.88 1.95 -11.69
C PRO A 149 -25.16 1.01 -12.66
N ILE A 150 -25.08 -0.27 -12.27
CA ILE A 150 -24.44 -1.35 -13.03
C ILE A 150 -25.45 -2.43 -13.40
N GLU A 151 -25.11 -3.25 -14.40
CA GLU A 151 -25.95 -4.36 -14.82
C GLU A 151 -26.00 -5.48 -13.75
N PRO A 152 -27.05 -6.32 -13.70
CA PRO A 152 -27.20 -7.35 -12.66
C PRO A 152 -26.06 -8.36 -12.55
N ALA A 153 -25.28 -8.57 -13.61
CA ALA A 153 -24.12 -9.47 -13.63
C ALA A 153 -22.80 -8.78 -13.24
N GLU A 154 -22.79 -7.45 -13.17
CA GLU A 154 -21.62 -6.65 -12.83
C GLU A 154 -21.46 -6.53 -11.29
N LYS A 155 -20.23 -6.26 -10.85
CA LYS A 155 -19.91 -6.04 -9.43
C LYS A 155 -19.16 -4.74 -9.25
N TYR A 156 -19.40 -4.07 -8.12
CA TYR A 156 -18.51 -2.99 -7.69
C TYR A 156 -17.24 -3.55 -7.08
N TRP A 157 -16.13 -2.88 -7.34
CA TRP A 157 -14.87 -3.04 -6.65
C TRP A 157 -14.44 -1.69 -6.10
N LEU A 158 -14.03 -1.67 -4.83
CA LEU A 158 -13.43 -0.51 -4.22
C LEU A 158 -11.92 -0.72 -4.20
N HIS A 159 -11.18 0.15 -4.87
CA HIS A 159 -9.72 0.14 -4.83
C HIS A 159 -9.28 1.25 -3.89
N ARG A 160 -8.64 0.87 -2.78
CA ARG A 160 -8.10 1.82 -1.82
C ARG A 160 -6.64 2.06 -2.12
N GLU A 161 -6.22 3.32 -2.06
CA GLU A 161 -4.83 3.75 -2.05
C GLU A 161 -4.58 4.68 -0.88
N ALA A 162 -3.52 4.46 -0.11
CA ALA A 162 -3.14 5.33 0.97
C ALA A 162 -1.62 5.37 1.11
N THR A 163 -1.09 6.53 1.49
CA THR A 163 0.30 6.66 1.93
C THR A 163 0.32 7.33 3.28
N THR A 164 1.11 6.78 4.20
CA THR A 164 1.34 7.35 5.52
C THR A 164 2.84 7.53 5.73
N MET A 165 3.24 8.75 6.11
CA MET A 165 4.62 9.10 6.41
C MET A 165 4.70 10.20 7.48
N GLY A 166 5.62 10.04 8.43
CA GLY A 166 5.79 11.00 9.50
C GLY A 166 4.57 11.17 10.42
N PRO A 167 4.68 12.08 11.41
CA PRO A 167 3.67 12.27 12.45
C PRO A 167 2.37 12.95 11.96
N LEU A 168 2.41 13.63 10.80
CA LEU A 168 1.36 14.56 10.35
C LEU A 168 1.10 14.48 8.84
N PHE A 169 1.43 13.36 8.20
CA PHE A 169 1.18 13.23 6.76
C PHE A 169 0.65 11.85 6.41
N GLY A 170 -0.68 11.78 6.30
CA GLY A 170 -1.37 10.71 5.63
C GLY A 170 -2.21 11.26 4.48
N ARG A 171 -2.20 10.59 3.34
CA ARG A 171 -3.17 10.86 2.28
C ARG A 171 -3.64 9.58 1.62
N GLY A 172 -4.91 9.54 1.25
CA GLY A 172 -5.46 8.39 0.56
C GLY A 172 -6.83 8.64 -0.02
N GLY A 173 -7.34 7.62 -0.68
CA GLY A 173 -8.67 7.64 -1.25
C GLY A 173 -9.09 6.27 -1.76
N ASN A 174 -10.38 6.19 -2.07
CA ASN A 174 -11.00 5.03 -2.65
C ASN A 174 -11.42 5.36 -4.08
N HIS A 175 -11.13 4.48 -5.02
CA HIS A 175 -11.54 4.54 -6.42
C HIS A 175 -12.61 3.48 -6.65
N LEU A 176 -13.74 3.88 -7.23
CA LEU A 176 -14.82 2.96 -7.54
C LEU A 176 -14.64 2.40 -8.94
N TRP A 177 -14.60 1.08 -9.03
CA TRP A 177 -14.55 0.34 -10.28
C TRP A 177 -15.79 -0.53 -10.42
N LYS A 178 -16.10 -0.93 -11.65
CA LYS A 178 -16.97 -2.06 -11.93
C LYS A 178 -16.23 -3.21 -12.59
N TRP A 179 -16.74 -4.41 -12.41
CA TRP A 179 -16.24 -5.66 -12.97
C TRP A 179 -17.38 -6.43 -13.64
N ASP A 180 -17.22 -6.77 -14.92
CA ASP A 180 -18.26 -7.49 -15.70
C ASP A 180 -18.06 -9.02 -15.75
N GLY A 181 -17.07 -9.55 -15.02
CA GLY A 181 -16.65 -10.95 -15.11
C GLY A 181 -15.46 -11.19 -16.04
N THR A 182 -15.11 -10.21 -16.88
CA THR A 182 -14.01 -10.29 -17.85
C THR A 182 -13.13 -9.04 -17.89
N ARG A 183 -13.71 -7.85 -17.72
CA ARG A 183 -13.02 -6.57 -17.75
C ARG A 183 -13.48 -5.69 -16.61
N GLN A 184 -12.52 -4.92 -16.12
CA GLN A 184 -12.78 -3.85 -15.19
C GLN A 184 -13.07 -2.55 -15.97
N LYS A 185 -13.79 -1.63 -15.34
CA LYS A 185 -13.85 -0.23 -15.75
C LYS A 185 -13.87 0.67 -14.53
N LEU A 186 -13.00 1.69 -14.52
CA LEU A 186 -13.04 2.77 -13.53
C LEU A 186 -14.33 3.56 -13.70
N LEU A 187 -15.14 3.63 -12.64
CA LEU A 187 -16.37 4.43 -12.60
C LEU A 187 -16.07 5.83 -12.07
N GLN A 188 -15.31 5.92 -10.97
CA GLN A 188 -14.98 7.19 -10.34
C GLN A 188 -13.64 7.12 -9.61
N GLU A 189 -12.75 8.07 -9.91
CA GLU A 189 -11.57 8.34 -9.08
C GLU A 189 -11.96 9.18 -7.86
N GLY A 190 -11.33 8.93 -6.71
CA GLY A 190 -11.60 9.69 -5.50
C GLY A 190 -13.08 9.61 -5.10
N PHE A 191 -13.67 8.42 -5.20
CA PHE A 191 -15.00 8.12 -4.67
C PHE A 191 -15.10 8.55 -3.20
N SER A 192 -14.02 8.36 -2.45
CA SER A 192 -13.73 9.12 -1.23
C SER A 192 -12.24 9.48 -1.22
N SER A 193 -11.88 10.54 -0.49
CA SER A 193 -10.48 10.95 -0.32
C SER A 193 -10.29 11.66 1.01
N TRP A 194 -9.09 11.54 1.57
CA TRP A 194 -8.71 12.18 2.82
C TRP A 194 -7.25 12.61 2.80
N ILE A 195 -6.96 13.66 3.57
CA ILE A 195 -5.62 14.14 3.89
C ILE A 195 -5.63 14.44 5.39
N SER A 196 -4.67 13.92 6.13
CA SER A 196 -4.53 14.08 7.58
C SER A 196 -3.15 14.61 7.95
#